data_AF-A0A2K1P228-F1
#
_entry.id   AF-A0A2K1P228-F1
#
_cell.length_a   1.000
_cell.length_b   1.000
_cell.length_c   1.000
_cell.angle_alpha   90.00
_cell.angle_beta   90.00
_cell.angle_gamma   90.00
#
_symmetry.space_group_name_H-M   'P 1'
#
loop_
_entity.id
_entity.type
_entity.pdbx_description
1 polymer ?
#
loop_
_entity_poly.entity_id
_entity_poly.type
_entity_poly.pdbx_seq_one_letter_code
_entity_poly.pdbx_strand_id
1 'polypeptide(L)'
;MFLIESNLRKIINYLLITILVIFSFILILRIYDKYSEYLNNKKFKEYEQLSYFNYLSQSKNQRNEIQEFLTFLIENEFYLIEFDYSYSNGPTAKVSALLELNEKIISKYSINEISKLKIGEKFYVVLEIKR
;
A
#
# COMPACT_ATOMS: atom_id res chain seq x y z
N MET A 1 -66.56 42.65 -12.87
CA MET A 1 -65.83 41.90 -11.82
C MET A 1 -65.35 40.53 -12.30
N PHE A 2 -66.17 39.76 -13.04
CA PHE A 2 -65.80 38.46 -13.64
C PHE A 2 -64.54 38.45 -14.54
N LEU A 3 -64.30 39.53 -15.31
CA LEU A 3 -63.14 39.62 -16.20
C LEU A 3 -61.80 39.76 -15.45
N ILE A 4 -61.81 40.35 -14.26
CA ILE A 4 -60.61 40.57 -13.43
C ILE A 4 -60.20 39.25 -12.76
N GLU A 5 -61.16 38.49 -12.23
CA GLU A 5 -60.92 37.16 -11.64
C GLU A 5 -60.39 36.15 -12.67
N SER A 6 -60.88 36.21 -13.92
CA SER A 6 -60.43 35.35 -15.01
C SER A 6 -58.97 35.63 -15.43
N ASN A 7 -58.58 36.90 -15.49
CA ASN A 7 -57.21 37.28 -15.85
C ASN A 7 -56.21 37.00 -14.72
N LEU A 8 -56.59 37.23 -13.46
CA LEU A 8 -55.78 36.86 -12.29
C LEU A 8 -55.51 35.35 -12.24
N ARG A 9 -56.54 34.53 -12.49
CA ARG A 9 -56.39 33.07 -12.56
C ARG A 9 -55.41 32.63 -13.65
N LYS A 10 -55.45 33.26 -14.83
CA LYS A 10 -54.50 32.96 -15.93
C LYS A 10 -53.06 33.30 -15.54
N ILE A 11 -52.84 34.46 -14.93
CA ILE A 11 -51.50 34.90 -14.49
C ILE A 11 -50.94 33.94 -13.43
N ILE A 12 -51.75 33.55 -12.45
CA ILE A 12 -51.35 32.59 -11.41
C ILE A 12 -51.01 31.23 -12.03
N ASN A 13 -51.80 30.74 -12.99
CA ASN A 13 -51.51 29.49 -13.67
C ASN A 13 -50.20 29.55 -14.47
N TYR A 14 -49.92 30.65 -15.17
CA TYR A 14 -48.64 30.82 -15.87
C TYR A 14 -47.46 30.83 -14.89
N LEU A 15 -47.57 31.55 -13.77
CA LEU A 15 -46.53 31.55 -12.72
C LEU A 15 -46.27 30.15 -12.16
N LEU A 16 -47.32 29.39 -11.86
CA LEU A 16 -47.19 28.01 -11.37
C LEU A 16 -46.50 27.09 -12.39
N ILE A 17 -46.85 27.21 -13.67
CA ILE A 17 -46.20 26.45 -14.74
C ILE A 17 -44.72 26.84 -14.85
N THR A 18 -44.39 28.13 -14.80
CA THR A 18 -42.99 28.59 -14.84
C THR A 18 -42.19 28.05 -13.66
N ILE A 19 -42.76 28.06 -12.46
CA ILE A 19 -42.13 27.49 -11.25
C ILE A 19 -41.89 25.98 -11.42
N LEU A 20 -42.86 25.24 -11.95
CA LEU A 20 -42.70 23.80 -12.23
C LEU A 20 -41.59 23.52 -13.25
N VAL A 21 -41.47 24.35 -14.29
CA VAL A 21 -40.39 24.22 -15.28
C VAL A 21 -39.03 24.48 -14.63
N ILE A 22 -38.90 25.51 -13.79
CA ILE A 22 -37.68 25.81 -13.06
C ILE A 22 -37.30 24.64 -12.14
N PHE A 23 -38.25 24.10 -11.36
CA PHE A 23 -37.98 22.94 -10.50
C PHE A 23 -37.57 21.70 -11.29
N SER A 24 -38.21 21.46 -12.43
CA SER A 24 -37.82 20.35 -13.33
C SER A 24 -36.38 20.51 -13.81
N PHE A 25 -35.98 21.71 -14.22
CA PHE A 25 -34.61 21.97 -14.65
C PHE A 25 -33.59 21.76 -13.52
N ILE A 26 -33.88 22.25 -12.31
CA ILE A 26 -33.04 22.04 -11.13
C ILE A 26 -32.91 20.55 -10.80
N LEU A 27 -34.01 19.79 -10.91
CA LEU A 27 -34.00 18.34 -10.69
C LEU A 27 -33.11 17.62 -11.70
N ILE A 28 -33.19 17.98 -12.98
CA ILE A 28 -32.36 17.40 -14.04
C ILE A 28 -30.88 17.62 -13.74
N LEU A 29 -30.48 18.86 -13.39
CA LEU A 29 -29.11 19.18 -13.03
C LEU A 29 -28.63 18.35 -11.82
N ARG A 30 -29.46 18.26 -10.77
CA ARG A 30 -29.12 17.52 -9.56
C ARG A 30 -29.00 16.01 -9.80
N ILE A 31 -29.82 15.45 -10.69
CA ILE A 31 -29.71 14.04 -11.10
C ILE A 31 -28.41 13.82 -11.86
N TYR A 32 -28.06 14.73 -12.77
CA TYR A 32 -26.82 14.65 -13.53
C TYR A 32 -25.59 14.71 -12.61
N ASP A 33 -25.55 15.65 -11.66
CA ASP A 33 -24.45 15.77 -10.70
C ASP A 33 -24.27 14.49 -9.86
N LYS A 34 -25.38 13.96 -9.33
CA LYS A 34 -25.35 12.69 -8.56
C LYS A 34 -24.88 11.51 -9.41
N TYR A 35 -25.29 11.45 -10.67
CA TYR A 35 -24.86 10.38 -11.57
C TYR A 35 -23.36 10.47 -11.88
N SER A 36 -22.85 11.68 -12.11
CA SER A 36 -21.42 11.93 -12.30
C SER A 36 -20.61 11.54 -11.06
N GLU A 37 -21.07 11.93 -9.86
CA GLU A 37 -20.45 11.57 -8.58
C GLU A 37 -20.42 10.05 -8.38
N TYR A 38 -21.51 9.35 -8.68
CA TYR A 38 -21.57 7.88 -8.62
C TYR A 38 -20.53 7.23 -9.54
N LEU A 39 -20.41 7.68 -10.79
CA LEU A 39 -19.43 7.15 -11.73
C LEU A 39 -18.00 7.39 -11.27
N ASN A 40 -17.70 8.57 -10.72
CA ASN A 40 -16.38 8.89 -10.17
C ASN A 40 -16.04 8.02 -8.98
N ASN A 41 -16.97 7.85 -8.03
CA ASN A 41 -16.79 6.98 -6.88
C ASN A 41 -16.58 5.51 -7.30
N LYS A 42 -17.28 5.05 -8.35
CA LYS A 42 -17.09 3.71 -8.89
C LYS A 42 -15.67 3.54 -9.47
N LYS A 43 -15.22 4.46 -10.31
CA LYS A 43 -13.86 4.45 -10.90
C LYS A 43 -12.78 4.51 -9.82
N PHE A 44 -12.98 5.34 -8.80
CA PHE A 44 -12.05 5.46 -7.68
C PHE A 44 -11.90 4.14 -6.92
N LYS A 45 -13.00 3.46 -6.62
CA LYS A 45 -12.98 2.13 -5.98
C LYS A 45 -12.26 1.08 -6.84
N GLU A 46 -12.51 1.06 -8.15
CA GLU A 46 -11.81 0.15 -9.07
C GLU A 46 -10.30 0.43 -9.09
N TYR A 47 -9.90 1.70 -9.11
CA TYR A 47 -8.49 2.09 -9.05
C TYR A 47 -7.82 1.68 -7.73
N GLU A 48 -8.46 1.91 -6.59
CA GLU A 48 -7.94 1.50 -5.28
C GLU A 48 -7.74 -0.02 -5.21
N GLN A 49 -8.72 -0.79 -5.72
CA GLN A 49 -8.59 -2.25 -5.79
C GLN A 49 -7.40 -2.67 -6.66
N LEU A 50 -7.25 -2.08 -7.85
CA LEU A 50 -6.12 -2.37 -8.74
C LEU A 50 -4.78 -2.03 -8.07
N SER A 51 -4.69 -0.88 -7.41
CA SER A 51 -3.48 -0.45 -6.69
C SER A 51 -3.13 -1.43 -5.56
N TYR A 52 -4.12 -1.88 -4.80
CA TYR A 52 -3.94 -2.90 -3.77
C TYR A 52 -3.47 -4.24 -4.32
N PHE A 53 -4.07 -4.73 -5.41
CA PHE A 53 -3.63 -5.98 -6.05
C PHE A 53 -2.21 -5.87 -6.62
N ASN A 54 -1.87 -4.72 -7.21
CA ASN A 54 -0.51 -4.46 -7.70
C ASN A 54 0.50 -4.47 -6.54
N TYR A 55 0.18 -3.82 -5.42
CA TYR A 55 1.02 -3.85 -4.22
C TYR A 55 1.23 -5.27 -3.71
N LEU A 56 0.15 -6.07 -3.59
CA LEU A 56 0.26 -7.46 -3.16
C LEU A 56 1.14 -8.28 -4.09
N SER A 57 0.99 -8.09 -5.41
CA SER A 57 1.80 -8.80 -6.40
C SER A 57 3.27 -8.38 -6.33
N GLN A 58 3.56 -7.09 -6.20
CA GLN A 58 4.94 -6.60 -6.06
C GLN A 58 5.58 -7.12 -4.77
N SER A 59 4.86 -7.08 -3.65
CA SER A 59 5.33 -7.62 -2.37
C SER A 59 5.61 -9.13 -2.45
N LYS A 60 4.76 -9.88 -3.17
CA LYS A 60 4.99 -11.31 -3.43
C LYS A 60 6.24 -11.53 -4.28
N ASN A 61 6.43 -10.76 -5.35
CA ASN A 61 7.60 -10.87 -6.21
C ASN A 61 8.89 -10.54 -5.45
N GLN A 62 8.91 -9.46 -4.65
CA GLN A 62 10.05 -9.11 -3.80
C GLN A 62 10.40 -10.23 -2.81
N ARG A 63 9.40 -10.86 -2.18
CA ARG A 63 9.64 -12.01 -1.29
C ARG A 63 10.25 -13.18 -2.05
N ASN A 64 9.78 -13.46 -3.27
CA ASN A 64 10.34 -14.52 -4.11
C ASN A 64 11.79 -14.19 -4.51
N GLU A 65 12.07 -12.97 -4.96
CA GLU A 65 13.43 -12.52 -5.31
C GLU A 65 14.40 -12.63 -4.13
N ILE A 66 13.98 -12.22 -2.93
CA ILE A 66 14.78 -12.36 -1.71
C ILE A 66 15.01 -13.85 -1.39
N GLN A 67 13.97 -14.69 -1.52
CA GLN A 67 14.09 -16.12 -1.29
C GLN A 67 15.06 -16.77 -2.30
N GLU A 68 14.95 -16.44 -3.58
CA GLU A 68 15.85 -16.92 -4.65
C GLU A 68 17.28 -16.48 -4.37
N PHE A 69 17.49 -15.22 -3.99
CA PHE A 69 18.80 -14.71 -3.61
C PHE A 69 19.40 -15.45 -2.40
N LEU A 70 18.62 -15.63 -1.33
CA LEU A 70 19.07 -16.41 -0.17
C LEU A 70 19.36 -17.86 -0.54
N THR A 71 18.55 -18.48 -1.40
CA THR A 71 18.77 -19.85 -1.89
C THR A 71 20.07 -19.94 -2.68
N PHE A 72 20.32 -19.00 -3.58
CA PHE A 72 21.56 -18.88 -4.33
C PHE A 72 22.78 -18.78 -3.40
N LEU A 73 22.70 -17.96 -2.35
CA LEU A 73 23.79 -17.86 -1.37
C LEU A 73 24.06 -19.20 -0.66
N ILE A 74 23.00 -19.92 -0.26
CA ILE A 74 23.13 -21.23 0.40
C ILE A 74 23.76 -22.27 -0.54
N GLU A 75 23.25 -22.38 -1.77
CA GLU A 75 23.70 -23.38 -2.75
C GLU A 75 25.17 -23.20 -3.15
N ASN A 76 25.68 -21.97 -3.06
CA ASN A 76 27.06 -21.63 -3.42
C ASN A 76 27.97 -21.38 -2.20
N GLU A 77 27.50 -21.68 -0.98
CA GLU A 77 28.25 -21.46 0.27
C GLU A 77 28.77 -20.02 0.45
N PHE A 78 27.99 -19.04 -0.02
CA PHE A 78 28.35 -17.63 0.07
C PHE A 78 27.90 -16.98 1.38
N TYR A 79 28.73 -16.09 1.89
CA TYR A 79 28.47 -15.31 3.11
C TYR A 79 28.26 -13.85 2.75
N LEU A 80 27.26 -13.24 3.38
CA LEU A 80 27.04 -11.80 3.32
C LEU A 80 27.77 -11.14 4.49
N ILE A 81 28.69 -10.25 4.16
CA ILE A 81 29.52 -9.52 5.13
C ILE A 81 29.39 -8.04 4.82
N GLU A 82 28.85 -7.28 5.76
CA GLU A 82 28.83 -5.83 5.74
C GLU A 82 29.94 -5.32 6.67
N PHE A 83 30.85 -4.53 6.11
CA PHE A 83 31.91 -3.89 6.89
C PHE A 83 31.49 -2.47 7.22
N ASP A 84 31.47 -2.16 8.52
CA ASP A 84 31.26 -0.80 9.00
C ASP A 84 32.61 -0.20 9.41
N TYR A 85 33.01 0.81 8.65
CA TYR A 85 34.23 1.60 8.88
C TYR A 85 33.93 2.94 9.55
N SER A 86 32.66 3.21 9.89
CA SER A 86 32.28 4.43 10.55
C SER A 86 32.54 4.31 12.06
N TYR A 87 33.34 5.25 12.60
CA TYR A 87 33.52 5.58 14.03
C TYR A 87 34.63 4.91 14.87
N SER A 88 34.85 5.57 16.01
CA SER A 88 36.00 5.64 16.94
C SER A 88 36.44 4.36 17.65
N ASN A 89 35.68 3.27 17.55
CA ASN A 89 35.93 2.02 18.29
C ASN A 89 36.61 0.94 17.43
N GLY A 90 37.05 1.29 16.22
CA GLY A 90 37.68 0.39 15.27
C GLY A 90 36.67 -0.29 14.32
N PRO A 91 37.17 -1.03 13.32
CA PRO A 91 36.33 -1.67 12.31
C PRO A 91 35.42 -2.72 12.95
N THR A 92 34.15 -2.71 12.56
CA THR A 92 33.20 -3.77 12.93
C THR A 92 32.67 -4.44 11.67
N ALA A 93 32.32 -5.72 11.76
CA ALA A 93 31.73 -6.46 10.65
C ALA A 93 30.42 -7.08 11.09
N LYS A 94 29.38 -6.95 10.27
CA LYS A 94 28.14 -7.71 10.40
C LYS A 94 28.18 -8.85 9.41
N VAL A 95 28.07 -10.06 9.92
CA VAL A 95 28.04 -11.28 9.11
C VAL A 95 26.66 -11.90 9.26
N SER A 96 25.99 -12.14 8.14
CA SER A 96 24.77 -12.93 8.13
C SER A 96 25.04 -14.34 7.63
N ALA A 97 24.55 -15.32 8.37
CA ALA A 97 24.69 -16.73 8.05
C ALA A 97 23.36 -17.46 8.31
N LEU A 98 23.15 -18.55 7.57
CA LEU A 98 22.07 -19.49 7.82
C LEU A 98 22.63 -20.69 8.58
N LEU A 99 22.14 -20.88 9.79
CA LEU A 99 22.61 -21.90 10.72
C LEU A 99 21.51 -22.90 11.03
N GLU A 100 21.88 -24.16 11.25
CA GLU A 100 20.98 -25.16 11.82
C GLU A 100 20.73 -24.90 13.31
N LEU A 101 19.63 -25.43 13.87
CA LEU A 101 19.22 -25.20 15.27
C LEU A 101 20.35 -25.45 16.29
N ASN A 102 21.21 -26.44 16.02
CA ASN A 102 22.24 -26.92 16.94
C ASN A 102 23.68 -26.57 16.50
N GLU A 103 23.84 -25.78 15.44
CA GLU A 103 25.17 -25.38 14.97
C GLU A 103 25.83 -24.42 15.96
N LYS A 104 27.04 -24.75 16.39
CA LYS A 104 27.85 -23.88 17.26
C LYS A 104 28.68 -22.95 16.40
N ILE A 105 28.49 -21.64 16.60
CA ILE A 105 29.35 -20.61 16.02
C ILE A 105 30.68 -20.61 16.78
N ILE A 106 31.77 -20.92 16.09
CA ILE A 106 33.14 -20.90 16.63
C ILE A 106 33.88 -19.73 16.00
N SER A 107 34.47 -18.86 16.82
CA SER A 107 35.26 -17.72 16.33
C SER A 107 36.43 -17.41 17.23
N LYS A 108 37.49 -16.86 16.61
CA LYS A 108 38.64 -16.29 17.32
C LYS A 108 38.34 -14.88 17.87
N TYR A 109 37.29 -14.24 17.38
CA TYR A 109 36.89 -12.88 17.72
C TYR A 109 35.66 -12.89 18.64
N SER A 110 35.44 -11.79 19.35
CA SER A 110 34.20 -11.59 20.11
C SER A 110 33.03 -11.44 19.14
N ILE A 111 32.06 -12.35 19.26
CA ILE A 111 30.84 -12.36 18.47
C ILE A 111 29.68 -11.96 19.36
N ASN A 112 28.87 -11.02 18.88
CA ASN A 112 27.59 -10.68 19.47
C ASN A 112 26.46 -11.05 18.49
N GLU A 113 25.46 -11.80 18.95
CA GLU A 113 24.27 -12.09 18.13
C GLU A 113 23.36 -10.86 18.15
N ILE A 114 23.18 -10.21 16.98
CA ILE A 114 22.31 -9.03 16.85
C ILE A 114 20.86 -9.48 16.67
N SER A 115 20.65 -10.50 15.83
CA SER A 115 19.33 -10.95 15.43
C SER A 115 19.37 -12.43 15.05
N LYS A 116 18.28 -13.12 15.38
CA LYS A 116 18.04 -14.52 15.03
C LYS A 116 16.59 -14.70 14.63
N LEU A 117 16.37 -15.11 13.38
CA LEU A 117 15.04 -15.29 12.81
C LEU A 117 14.90 -16.71 12.27
N LYS A 118 13.83 -17.40 12.67
CA LYS A 118 13.54 -18.76 12.21
C LYS A 118 12.98 -18.72 10.78
N ILE A 119 13.63 -19.42 9.85
CA ILE A 119 13.19 -19.59 8.46
C ILE A 119 13.11 -21.10 8.18
N GLY A 120 11.89 -21.65 8.25
CA GLY A 120 11.68 -23.10 8.11
C GLY A 120 12.36 -23.88 9.25
N GLU A 121 13.29 -24.77 8.88
CA GLU A 121 14.10 -25.57 9.81
C GLU A 121 15.44 -24.91 10.18
N LYS A 122 15.82 -23.81 9.50
CA LYS A 122 17.08 -23.07 9.72
C LYS A 122 16.83 -21.75 10.44
N PHE A 123 17.90 -21.14 10.93
CA PHE A 123 17.91 -19.80 11.51
C PHE A 123 18.77 -18.89 10.67
N TYR A 124 18.20 -17.77 10.24
CA TYR A 124 18.97 -16.64 9.73
C TYR A 124 19.49 -15.85 10.91
N VAL A 125 20.81 -15.78 11.07
CA VAL A 125 21.47 -15.13 12.20
C VAL A 125 22.35 -14.01 11.67
N VAL A 126 22.25 -12.85 12.29
CA VAL A 126 23.14 -11.70 12.05
C VAL A 126 24.06 -11.56 13.25
N LEU A 127 25.35 -11.67 12.99
CA LEU A 127 26.42 -11.64 13.96
C LEU A 127 27.23 -10.36 13.81
N GLU A 128 27.49 -9.69 14.93
CA GLU A 128 28.44 -8.58 15.00
C GLU A 128 29.80 -9.14 15.43
N ILE A 129 30.82 -8.86 14.65
CA ILE A 129 32.21 -9.13 15.01
C ILE A 129 32.85 -7.82 15.44
N LYS A 130 33.24 -7.76 16.72
CA LYS A 130 34.02 -6.65 17.28
C LYS A 130 35.46 -7.08 17.48
N ARG A 131 36.38 -6.16 17.23
CA ARG A 131 37.80 -6.35 17.50
C ARG A 131 38.10 -6.30 18.99
#